data_AF-A0A7C8PEU6-F1
#
_entry.id   AF-A0A7C8PEU6-F1
#
_cell.length_a   1.000
_cell.length_b   1.000
_cell.length_c   1.000
_cell.angle_alpha   90.00
_cell.angle_beta   90.00
_cell.angle_gamma   90.00
#
_symmetry.space_group_name_H-M   'P 1'
#
loop_
_entity.id
_entity.type
_entity.pdbx_description
1 polymer ?
#
loop_
_entity_poly.entity_id
_entity_poly.type
_entity_poly.pdbx_seq_one_letter_code
_entity_poly.pdbx_strand_id
1 'polypeptide(L)'
;MPNSDPEAMKGAWKSGEVGAKIGEVMRKLWDQLSSFEDAKGKYPRQLAQQLSDEYPGYNVAVFHNQYSEYYFVNGAHSHHECKGGLFGTTFGYEAWVFECGYLRRYGDAGWENWTCKGWLCSPGSEEHVLFTNGTEDPQTC
;
A
#
# COMPACT_ATOMS: atom_id res chain seq x y z
N MET A 1 -18.88 -20.49 4.98
CA MET A 1 -18.14 -19.21 5.02
C MET A 1 -16.66 -19.57 5.06
N PRO A 2 -15.79 -19.03 4.20
CA PRO A 2 -14.36 -19.28 4.35
C PRO A 2 -13.91 -18.62 5.65
N ASN A 3 -13.11 -19.36 6.41
CA ASN A 3 -12.68 -19.05 7.76
C ASN A 3 -11.79 -17.79 7.74
N SER A 4 -12.28 -16.67 8.27
CA SER A 4 -11.61 -15.36 8.29
C SER A 4 -10.73 -15.20 9.52
N ASP A 5 -9.92 -16.21 9.85
CA ASP A 5 -8.96 -16.12 10.95
C ASP A 5 -7.68 -15.45 10.42
N PRO A 6 -7.40 -14.18 10.78
CA PRO A 6 -6.25 -13.44 10.27
C PRO A 6 -4.92 -14.09 10.67
N GLU A 7 -4.88 -14.80 11.81
CA GLU A 7 -3.68 -15.49 12.30
C GLU A 7 -3.38 -16.75 11.48
N ALA A 8 -4.42 -17.40 10.95
CA ALA A 8 -4.23 -18.57 10.06
C ALA A 8 -3.61 -18.19 8.71
N MET A 9 -3.72 -16.93 8.28
CA MET A 9 -3.13 -16.46 7.01
C MET A 9 -1.62 -16.18 7.10
N LYS A 10 -1.09 -15.89 8.30
CA LYS A 10 0.33 -15.53 8.50
C LYS A 10 1.29 -16.70 8.23
N GLY A 11 0.87 -17.93 8.52
CA GLY A 11 1.68 -19.14 8.32
C GLY A 11 1.80 -19.66 6.88
N ALA A 12 1.00 -19.13 5.94
CA ALA A 12 0.91 -19.61 4.55
C ALA A 12 1.17 -18.51 3.51
N TRP A 13 1.95 -17.48 3.88
CA TRP A 13 2.21 -16.31 3.05
C TRP A 13 2.95 -16.65 1.75
N LYS A 14 2.21 -16.69 0.64
CA LYS A 14 2.76 -16.91 -0.71
C LYS A 14 2.99 -15.58 -1.40
N SER A 15 4.10 -14.92 -1.07
CA SER A 15 4.43 -13.57 -1.56
C SER A 15 4.31 -13.41 -3.08
N GLY A 16 4.63 -14.44 -3.87
CA GLY A 16 4.46 -14.42 -5.33
C GLY A 16 3.01 -14.43 -5.83
N GLU A 17 2.14 -15.27 -5.25
CA GLU A 17 0.71 -15.32 -5.63
C GLU A 17 -0.01 -14.04 -5.19
N VAL A 18 0.28 -13.56 -3.97
CA VAL A 18 -0.26 -12.31 -3.43
C VAL A 18 0.23 -11.12 -4.26
N GLY A 19 1.51 -11.06 -4.60
CA GLY A 19 2.07 -10.01 -5.46
C GLY A 19 1.41 -9.95 -6.84
N ALA A 20 1.20 -11.11 -7.48
CA ALA A 20 0.48 -11.17 -8.75
C ALA A 20 -0.96 -10.66 -8.63
N LYS A 21 -1.65 -11.00 -7.54
CA LYS A 21 -3.01 -10.54 -7.25
C LYS A 21 -3.07 -9.04 -7.01
N ILE A 22 -2.14 -8.47 -6.24
CA ILE A 22 -2.01 -7.02 -6.04
C ILE A 22 -1.89 -6.34 -7.42
N GLY A 23 -1.01 -6.85 -8.29
CA GLY A 23 -0.84 -6.31 -9.64
C GLY A 23 -2.11 -6.37 -10.51
N GLU A 24 -2.95 -7.39 -10.36
CA GLU A 24 -4.25 -7.44 -11.03
C GLU A 24 -5.23 -6.38 -10.53
N VAL A 25 -5.30 -6.18 -9.21
CA VAL A 25 -6.17 -5.16 -8.59
C VAL A 25 -5.73 -3.77 -9.04
N MET A 26 -4.42 -3.50 -9.02
CA MET A 26 -3.82 -2.27 -9.52
C MET A 26 -4.26 -1.94 -10.95
N ARG A 27 -4.04 -2.87 -11.89
CA ARG A 27 -4.40 -2.67 -13.31
C ARG A 27 -5.88 -2.39 -13.48
N LYS A 28 -6.74 -3.23 -12.88
CA LYS A 28 -8.20 -3.09 -12.99
C LYS A 28 -8.69 -1.76 -12.45
N LEU A 29 -8.15 -1.33 -11.30
CA LEU A 29 -8.55 -0.07 -10.69
C LEU A 29 -8.08 1.12 -11.54
N TRP A 30 -6.86 1.05 -12.10
CA TRP A 30 -6.35 2.12 -12.98
C TRP A 30 -7.21 2.26 -14.23
N ASP A 31 -7.59 1.15 -14.87
CA ASP A 31 -8.43 1.13 -16.07
C ASP A 31 -9.85 1.69 -15.82
N GLN A 32 -10.33 1.70 -14.56
CA GLN A 32 -11.61 2.29 -14.17
C GLN A 32 -11.57 3.81 -13.97
N LEU A 33 -10.38 4.40 -13.83
CA LEU A 33 -10.20 5.82 -13.59
C LEU A 33 -10.01 6.55 -14.93
N SER A 34 -11.02 7.33 -15.32
CA SER A 34 -11.12 7.91 -16.66
C SER A 34 -10.31 9.20 -16.88
N SER A 35 -9.79 9.83 -15.82
CA SER A 35 -9.00 11.07 -15.89
C SER A 35 -7.71 10.90 -15.11
N PHE A 36 -6.56 11.13 -15.77
CA PHE A 36 -5.22 10.98 -15.18
C PHE A 36 -4.99 11.90 -13.97
N GLU A 37 -5.51 13.13 -14.01
CA GLU A 37 -5.39 14.10 -12.92
C GLU A 37 -6.21 13.68 -11.70
N ASP A 38 -7.44 13.21 -11.90
CA ASP A 38 -8.27 12.67 -10.83
C ASP A 38 -7.71 11.36 -10.26
N ALA A 39 -7.11 10.54 -11.13
CA ALA A 39 -6.58 9.25 -10.77
C ALA A 39 -5.42 9.40 -9.77
N LYS A 40 -4.55 10.40 -9.94
CA LYS A 40 -3.41 10.62 -9.03
C LYS A 40 -3.84 10.69 -7.56
N GLY A 41 -4.88 11.48 -7.25
CA GLY A 41 -5.36 11.62 -5.86
C GLY A 41 -6.28 10.49 -5.36
N LYS A 42 -7.04 9.84 -6.26
CA LYS A 42 -8.03 8.81 -5.89
C LYS A 42 -7.43 7.40 -5.85
N TYR A 43 -6.49 7.11 -6.75
CA TYR A 43 -5.95 5.78 -6.96
C TYR A 43 -5.26 5.21 -5.72
N PRO A 44 -4.35 5.92 -5.03
CA PRO A 44 -3.71 5.38 -3.83
C PRO A 44 -4.71 5.05 -2.73
N ARG A 45 -5.71 5.90 -2.55
CA ARG A 45 -6.74 5.76 -1.51
C ARG A 45 -7.65 4.58 -1.77
N GLN A 46 -8.13 4.45 -3.02
CA GLN A 46 -9.01 3.35 -3.42
C GLN A 46 -8.26 2.02 -3.44
N LEU A 47 -7.03 2.00 -3.92
CA LEU A 47 -6.20 0.80 -3.92
C LEU A 47 -5.89 0.34 -2.50
N ALA A 48 -5.47 1.24 -1.61
CA ALA A 48 -5.21 0.92 -0.22
C ALA A 48 -6.46 0.38 0.49
N GLN A 49 -7.64 0.95 0.18
CA GLN A 49 -8.91 0.45 0.72
C GLN A 49 -9.22 -0.96 0.22
N GLN A 50 -9.17 -1.21 -1.09
CA GLN A 50 -9.46 -2.53 -1.66
C GLN A 50 -8.50 -3.61 -1.14
N LEU A 51 -7.21 -3.30 -1.04
CA LEU A 51 -6.23 -4.24 -0.50
C LEU A 51 -6.43 -4.48 0.99
N SER A 52 -6.82 -3.46 1.76
CA SER A 52 -7.12 -3.62 3.19
C SER A 52 -8.37 -4.48 3.42
N ASP A 53 -9.35 -4.42 2.52
CA ASP A 53 -10.57 -5.23 2.59
C ASP A 53 -10.30 -6.69 2.15
N GLU A 54 -9.41 -6.90 1.15
CA GLU A 54 -9.01 -8.21 0.66
C GLU A 54 -8.10 -8.96 1.64
N TYR A 55 -7.21 -8.23 2.34
CA TYR A 55 -6.23 -8.78 3.28
C TYR A 55 -6.43 -8.26 4.70
N PRO A 56 -7.59 -8.54 5.33
CA PRO A 56 -7.81 -8.16 6.73
C PRO A 56 -6.79 -8.88 7.60
N GLY A 57 -6.11 -8.16 8.50
CA GLY A 57 -5.00 -8.75 9.26
C GLY A 57 -3.62 -8.21 8.92
N TYR A 58 -3.51 -7.45 7.83
CA TYR A 58 -2.25 -6.93 7.32
C TYR A 58 -2.25 -5.41 7.20
N ASN A 59 -1.05 -4.84 7.20
CA ASN A 59 -0.81 -3.46 6.83
C ASN A 59 -0.76 -3.33 5.31
N VAL A 60 -1.15 -2.15 4.83
CA VAL A 60 -1.11 -1.78 3.42
C VAL A 60 -0.42 -0.44 3.26
N ALA A 61 0.47 -0.34 2.30
CA ALA A 61 1.10 0.91 1.89
C ALA A 61 1.06 1.03 0.37
N VAL A 62 0.50 2.12 -0.13
CA VAL A 62 0.51 2.50 -1.54
C VAL A 62 1.22 3.83 -1.67
N PHE A 63 2.25 3.92 -2.50
CA PHE A 63 3.01 5.16 -2.65
C PHE A 63 3.66 5.27 -4.03
N HIS A 64 3.85 6.52 -4.47
CA HIS A 64 4.65 6.85 -5.64
C HIS A 64 5.94 7.54 -5.17
N ASN A 65 7.08 6.84 -5.22
CA ASN A 65 8.41 7.43 -5.34
C ASN A 65 9.47 6.31 -5.39
N GLN A 66 10.44 6.43 -6.30
CA GLN A 66 11.66 5.60 -6.34
C GLN A 66 12.65 5.91 -5.19
N TYR A 67 12.50 7.06 -4.53
CA TYR A 67 13.37 7.52 -3.44
C TYR A 67 12.79 7.30 -2.03
N SER A 68 11.60 6.71 -1.92
CA SER A 68 11.07 6.32 -0.61
C SER A 68 11.96 5.25 0.03
N GLU A 69 12.23 5.40 1.32
CA GLU A 69 12.97 4.42 2.10
C GLU A 69 11.96 3.58 2.89
N TYR A 70 12.02 2.26 2.80
CA TYR A 70 11.08 1.40 3.51
C TYR A 70 11.69 0.03 3.84
N TYR A 71 11.14 -0.59 4.86
CA TYR A 71 11.40 -1.97 5.23
C TYR A 71 10.10 -2.61 5.69
N PHE A 72 9.68 -3.69 5.03
CA PHE A 72 8.44 -4.39 5.37
C PHE A 72 8.71 -5.88 5.59
N VAL A 73 8.18 -6.40 6.69
CA VAL A 73 8.33 -7.80 7.11
C VAL A 73 7.17 -8.63 6.56
N ASN A 74 7.49 -9.83 6.09
CA ASN A 74 6.53 -10.81 5.58
C ASN A 74 5.53 -10.20 4.60
N GLY A 75 6.06 -9.39 3.66
CA GLY A 75 5.28 -8.62 2.71
C GLY A 75 5.22 -9.24 1.32
N ALA A 76 4.27 -8.74 0.54
CA ALA A 76 4.13 -8.95 -0.88
C ALA A 76 3.85 -7.60 -1.53
N HIS A 77 4.34 -7.42 -2.75
CA HIS A 77 4.16 -6.16 -3.46
C HIS A 77 3.98 -6.37 -4.95
N SER A 78 3.47 -5.32 -5.58
CA SER A 78 3.54 -5.15 -7.02
C SER A 78 3.81 -3.70 -7.34
N HIS A 79 4.64 -3.51 -8.36
CA HIS A 79 4.82 -2.24 -9.03
C HIS A 79 3.85 -2.15 -10.21
N HIS A 80 3.23 -0.99 -10.43
CA HIS A 80 2.45 -0.72 -11.63
C HIS A 80 2.77 0.67 -12.22
N GLU A 81 3.28 0.67 -13.45
CA GLU A 81 3.47 1.87 -14.27
C GLU A 81 2.14 2.30 -14.88
N CYS A 82 1.56 3.36 -14.31
CA CYS A 82 0.29 3.91 -14.76
C CYS A 82 0.52 4.82 -15.98
N LYS A 83 -0.06 4.46 -17.12
CA LYS A 83 0.03 5.23 -18.37
C LYS A 83 -1.09 6.26 -18.45
N GLY A 84 -0.80 7.43 -19.00
CA GLY A 84 -1.82 8.47 -19.25
C GLY A 84 -1.37 9.90 -19.02
N GLY A 85 -0.12 10.13 -18.64
CA GLY A 85 0.42 11.47 -18.45
C GLY A 85 0.65 12.21 -19.77
N LEU A 86 0.78 13.53 -19.68
CA LEU A 86 1.15 14.38 -20.82
C LEU A 86 2.43 13.86 -21.49
N PHE A 87 2.46 13.90 -22.82
CA PHE A 87 3.57 13.42 -23.65
C PHE A 87 3.95 11.94 -23.46
N GLY A 88 3.01 11.10 -23.00
CA GLY A 88 3.26 9.68 -22.81
C GLY A 88 4.08 9.36 -21.55
N THR A 89 4.14 10.30 -20.60
CA THR A 89 4.74 10.05 -19.29
C THR A 89 3.95 8.99 -18.53
N THR A 90 4.67 8.18 -17.76
CA THR A 90 4.10 7.18 -16.84
C THR A 90 4.30 7.62 -15.41
N PHE A 91 3.48 7.06 -14.52
CA PHE A 91 3.53 7.32 -13.09
C PHE A 91 3.48 5.97 -12.36
N GLY A 92 4.62 5.53 -11.82
CA GLY A 92 4.72 4.23 -11.15
C GLY A 92 4.22 4.27 -9.70
N TYR A 93 3.29 3.39 -9.33
CA TYR A 93 2.94 3.16 -7.93
C TYR A 93 3.51 1.83 -7.43
N GLU A 94 3.97 1.83 -6.20
CA GLU A 94 4.22 0.63 -5.41
C GLU A 94 3.03 0.36 -4.50
N ALA A 95 2.58 -0.89 -4.43
CA ALA A 95 1.58 -1.33 -3.47
C ALA A 95 2.10 -2.54 -2.70
N TRP A 96 2.07 -2.43 -1.37
CA TRP A 96 2.54 -3.44 -0.42
C TRP A 96 1.40 -3.90 0.48
N VAL A 97 1.37 -5.21 0.76
CA VAL A 97 0.61 -5.83 1.84
C VAL A 97 1.60 -6.59 2.70
N PHE A 98 1.63 -6.34 4.01
CA PHE A 98 2.73 -6.78 4.89
C PHE A 98 2.34 -6.82 6.36
N GLU A 99 3.15 -7.46 7.20
CA GLU A 99 2.83 -7.62 8.63
C GLU A 99 3.23 -6.41 9.48
N CYS A 100 4.45 -5.90 9.33
CA CYS A 100 4.96 -4.76 10.09
C CYS A 100 6.17 -4.14 9.38
N GLY A 101 6.66 -3.00 9.85
CA GLY A 101 7.83 -2.35 9.28
C GLY A 101 7.77 -0.82 9.34
N TYR A 102 8.45 -0.17 8.39
CA TYR A 102 8.44 1.28 8.29
C TYR A 102 8.44 1.76 6.83
N LEU A 103 7.88 2.95 6.65
CA LEU A 103 7.96 3.74 5.43
C LEU A 103 8.40 5.16 5.80
N ARG A 104 9.52 5.59 5.24
CA ARG A 104 9.96 6.97 5.26
C ARG A 104 9.71 7.61 3.90
N ARG A 105 8.94 8.70 3.93
CA ARG A 105 8.55 9.48 2.76
C ARG A 105 9.73 10.33 2.29
N TYR A 106 9.85 10.49 0.98
CA TYR A 106 10.78 11.42 0.36
C TYR A 106 10.02 12.48 -0.44
N GLY A 107 10.21 13.75 -0.07
CA GLY A 107 9.65 14.93 -0.73
C GLY A 107 8.39 15.53 -0.07
N ASP A 108 8.10 16.78 -0.45
CA ASP A 108 7.06 17.63 0.17
C ASP A 108 5.68 17.48 -0.48
N ALA A 109 5.53 16.52 -1.40
CA ALA A 109 4.44 16.43 -2.38
C ALA A 109 3.04 16.09 -1.82
N GLY A 110 2.86 16.16 -0.49
CA GLY A 110 1.55 16.03 0.14
C GLY A 110 0.85 14.68 -0.04
N TRP A 111 -0.38 14.62 0.47
CA TRP A 111 -1.25 13.43 0.58
C TRP A 111 -1.80 12.89 -0.76
N GLU A 112 -1.36 13.41 -1.89
CA GLU A 112 -1.93 13.04 -3.19
C GLU A 112 -1.33 11.76 -3.75
N ASN A 113 -0.11 11.38 -3.34
CA ASN A 113 0.66 10.32 -4.00
C ASN A 113 0.86 9.05 -3.15
N TRP A 114 0.21 8.95 -2.00
CA TRP A 114 0.36 7.80 -1.11
C TRP A 114 -0.86 7.61 -0.20
N THR A 115 -1.03 6.39 0.31
CA THR A 115 -2.01 6.06 1.35
C THR A 115 -1.55 4.82 2.09
N CYS A 116 -1.62 4.86 3.41
CA CYS A 116 -1.35 3.70 4.28
C CYS A 116 -2.61 3.31 5.07
N LYS A 117 -2.79 2.02 5.32
CA LYS A 117 -3.88 1.43 6.12
C LYS A 117 -3.30 0.34 7.02
N GLY A 118 -3.91 0.13 8.19
CA GLY A 118 -3.48 -0.88 9.16
C GLY A 118 -3.14 -0.28 10.52
N TRP A 119 -2.20 -0.91 11.24
CA TRP A 119 -1.76 -0.51 12.57
C TRP A 119 -0.60 0.46 12.49
N LEU A 120 -0.97 1.73 12.32
CA LEU A 120 -0.05 2.84 12.11
C LEU A 120 0.39 3.44 13.45
N CYS A 121 1.67 3.73 13.51
CA CYS A 121 2.34 4.40 14.61
C CYS A 121 3.15 5.56 14.01
N SER A 122 2.82 6.79 14.43
CA SER A 122 3.48 7.99 13.91
C SER A 122 4.37 8.57 15.02
N PRO A 123 5.71 8.54 14.90
CA PRO A 123 6.64 9.01 15.93
C PRO A 123 6.71 10.56 16.01
N GLY A 124 5.59 11.25 15.78
CA GLY A 124 5.51 12.72 15.85
C GLY A 124 5.98 13.46 14.59
N SER A 125 6.42 12.78 13.53
CA SER A 125 6.61 13.36 12.20
C SER A 125 5.82 12.57 11.16
N GLU A 126 5.11 13.27 10.27
CA GLU A 126 4.36 12.60 9.21
C GLU A 126 5.29 11.88 8.22
N GLU A 127 6.58 12.27 8.15
CA GLU A 127 7.59 11.72 7.24
C GLU A 127 7.93 10.25 7.49
N HIS A 128 7.78 9.78 8.72
CA HIS A 128 8.11 8.41 9.10
C HIS A 128 6.84 7.72 9.60
N VAL A 129 6.41 6.68 8.88
CA VAL A 129 5.29 5.84 9.28
C VAL A 129 5.83 4.52 9.77
N LEU A 130 5.56 4.18 11.02
CA LEU A 130 5.85 2.88 11.59
C LEU A 130 4.57 2.02 11.54
N PHE A 131 4.74 0.74 11.30
CA PHE A 131 3.66 -0.24 11.21
C PHE A 131 3.92 -1.36 12.21
N THR A 132 2.99 -1.57 13.13
CA THR A 132 3.02 -2.70 14.06
C THR A 132 2.22 -3.87 13.50
N ASN A 133 2.35 -5.04 14.11
CA ASN A 133 1.64 -6.27 13.72
C ASN A 133 0.22 -6.38 14.35
N GLY A 134 -0.28 -5.30 14.94
CA GLY A 134 -1.58 -5.24 15.60
C GLY A 134 -1.66 -5.91 16.98
N THR A 135 -0.56 -6.44 17.51
CA THR A 135 -0.51 -6.99 18.89
C THR A 135 -0.08 -5.96 19.94
N GLU A 136 0.36 -4.78 19.51
CA GLU A 136 0.86 -3.70 20.35
C GLU A 136 -0.16 -2.56 20.42
N ASP A 137 -0.31 -1.94 21.59
CA ASP A 137 -1.25 -0.83 21.82
C ASP A 137 -0.81 0.41 21.00
N PRO A 138 -1.67 0.94 20.09
CA PRO A 138 -1.36 2.10 19.26
C PRO A 138 -0.90 3.35 20.04
N GLN A 139 -1.18 3.43 21.35
CA GLN A 139 -0.80 4.56 22.21
C GLN A 139 0.60 4.45 22.84
N THR A 140 1.32 3.33 22.63
CA THR A 140 2.66 3.11 23.23
C THR A 140 3.82 3.33 22.27
N CYS A 141 3.49 3.84 21.09
CA CYS A 141 4.36 4.68 20.29
C CYS A 141 4.29 6.15 20.77
#